data_AF-A0A815FQ95-F1
#
_entry.id   AF-A0A815FQ95-F1
#
_cell.length_a   1.000
_cell.length_b   1.000
_cell.length_c   1.000
_cell.angle_alpha   90.00
_cell.angle_beta   90.00
_cell.angle_gamma   90.00
#
_symmetry.space_group_name_H-M   'P 1'
#
loop_
_entity.id
_entity.type
_entity.pdbx_description
1 polymer ?
#
loop_
_entity_poly.entity_id
_entity_poly.type
_entity_poly.pdbx_seq_one_letter_code
_entity_poly.pdbx_strand_id
1 'polypeptide(L)'
;MSQEKSSSSSKVTGMLTLDELREQVKKDEINQVVASFPDTYGRLLGKRFDADFFLESCVEDGTHCCNYLLSCDMDMDALPDYMNKSKEKLYSDFHLVPDMKSLRLVSWKEKTANVMCDIYDHHALEPFAPRAILRRQIDVASSLSYKIFAASELEYYTYENSYRDARANNYQQSKLKTVGDYRADYHLL
;
A
#
# COMPACT_ATOMS: atom_id res chain seq x y z
N MET A 1 -41.50 -12.73 17.77
CA MET A 1 -40.75 -12.63 16.50
C MET A 1 -39.82 -11.44 16.66
N SER A 2 -38.65 -11.68 17.24
CA SER A 2 -37.36 -11.83 16.53
C SER A 2 -36.62 -10.50 16.61
N GLN A 3 -35.93 -10.29 17.73
CA GLN A 3 -34.96 -9.21 17.90
C GLN A 3 -33.84 -9.40 16.86
N GLU A 4 -33.65 -8.40 16.01
CA GLU A 4 -32.47 -8.30 15.14
C GLU A 4 -31.22 -8.24 16.02
N LYS A 5 -30.44 -9.32 16.00
CA LYS A 5 -29.08 -9.31 16.55
C LYS A 5 -28.24 -8.39 15.67
N SER A 6 -27.93 -7.20 16.18
CA SER A 6 -26.85 -6.36 15.68
C SER A 6 -25.57 -7.21 15.61
N SER A 7 -25.11 -7.53 14.41
CA SER A 7 -23.85 -8.21 14.20
C SER A 7 -22.73 -7.21 14.48
N SER A 8 -22.18 -7.28 15.69
CA SER A 8 -20.90 -6.67 16.03
C SER A 8 -19.83 -7.23 15.10
N SER A 9 -19.57 -6.54 13.98
CA SER A 9 -18.44 -6.79 13.10
C SER A 9 -17.17 -6.75 13.93
N SER A 10 -16.47 -7.88 14.07
CA SER A 10 -15.19 -7.93 14.77
C SER A 10 -14.22 -6.99 14.07
N LYS A 11 -13.73 -5.97 14.77
CA LYS A 11 -12.74 -5.03 14.26
C LYS A 11 -11.49 -5.79 13.82
N VAL A 12 -11.08 -5.65 12.56
CA VAL A 12 -9.83 -6.23 12.06
C VAL A 12 -8.66 -5.61 12.81
N THR A 13 -7.82 -6.43 13.44
CA THR A 13 -6.67 -5.98 14.23
C THR A 13 -5.78 -5.03 13.45
N GLY A 14 -5.37 -3.93 14.08
CA GLY A 14 -4.49 -2.92 13.49
C GLY A 14 -5.19 -1.86 12.62
N MET A 15 -6.45 -2.07 12.23
CA MET A 15 -7.23 -1.03 11.55
C MET A 15 -7.57 0.10 12.51
N LEU A 16 -7.48 1.34 12.01
CA LEU A 16 -7.81 2.55 12.75
C LEU A 16 -8.97 3.27 12.08
N THR A 17 -9.86 3.83 12.89
CA THR A 17 -10.75 4.90 12.42
C THR A 17 -10.01 6.24 12.44
N LEU A 18 -10.57 7.25 11.77
CA LEU A 18 -10.01 8.60 11.80
C LEU A 18 -10.02 9.19 13.24
N ASP A 19 -11.06 8.90 14.02
CA ASP A 19 -11.13 9.39 15.41
C ASP A 19 -10.10 8.71 16.30
N GLU A 20 -9.87 7.41 16.12
CA GLU A 20 -8.80 6.70 16.82
C GLU A 20 -7.41 7.23 16.45
N LEU A 21 -7.19 7.60 15.18
CA LEU A 21 -5.96 8.26 14.78
C LEU A 21 -5.79 9.60 15.51
N ARG A 22 -6.83 10.45 15.54
CA ARG A 22 -6.79 11.73 16.28
C ARG A 22 -6.47 11.52 17.77
N GLU A 23 -7.06 10.50 18.40
CA GLU A 23 -6.77 10.18 19.80
C GLU A 23 -5.33 9.73 20.02
N GLN A 24 -4.81 8.86 19.15
CA GLN A 24 -3.43 8.37 19.26
C GLN A 24 -2.40 9.47 18.98
N VAL A 25 -2.69 10.39 18.06
CA VAL A 25 -1.85 11.57 17.80
C VAL A 25 -1.80 12.48 19.02
N LYS A 26 -2.95 12.77 19.64
CA LYS A 26 -3.01 13.55 20.90
C LYS A 26 -2.22 12.92 22.06
N LYS A 27 -2.11 11.59 22.08
CA LYS A 27 -1.34 10.84 23.08
C LYS A 27 0.14 10.66 22.71
N ASP A 28 0.59 11.19 21.56
CA ASP A 28 1.92 10.95 21.01
C ASP A 28 2.24 9.44 20.80
N GLU A 29 1.20 8.64 20.57
CA GLU A 29 1.30 7.22 20.20
C GLU A 29 1.51 7.05 18.68
N ILE A 30 1.04 8.02 17.88
CA ILE A 30 1.31 8.15 16.45
C ILE A 30 1.76 9.58 16.17
N ASN A 31 2.90 9.75 15.50
CA ASN A 31 3.38 11.07 15.07
C ASN A 31 3.66 11.13 13.55
N GLN A 32 3.48 10.01 12.85
CA GLN A 32 3.73 9.93 11.41
C GLN A 32 2.60 9.18 10.71
N VAL A 33 2.13 9.73 9.59
CA VAL A 33 1.21 9.04 8.68
C VAL A 33 1.87 8.87 7.31
N VAL A 34 1.88 7.63 6.81
CA VAL A 34 2.33 7.31 5.46
C VAL A 34 1.12 7.22 4.54
N ALA A 35 0.99 8.15 3.61
CA ALA A 35 0.00 8.07 2.54
C ALA A 35 0.66 7.40 1.33
N SER A 36 0.21 6.18 1.01
CA SER A 36 0.88 5.33 0.03
C SER A 36 -0.07 4.78 -1.03
N PHE A 37 0.45 4.47 -2.21
CA PHE A 37 -0.25 3.72 -3.24
C PHE A 37 0.68 2.64 -3.80
N PRO A 38 0.14 1.52 -4.32
CA PRO A 38 0.94 0.53 -5.03
C PRO A 38 1.32 1.05 -6.41
N ASP A 39 2.59 0.92 -6.78
CA ASP A 39 3.04 1.09 -8.17
C ASP A 39 2.71 -0.15 -9.02
N THR A 40 3.14 -0.15 -10.28
CA THR A 40 2.91 -1.25 -11.24
C THR A 40 3.60 -2.56 -10.86
N TYR A 41 4.60 -2.53 -9.96
CA TYR A 41 5.27 -3.70 -9.39
C TYR A 41 4.68 -4.13 -8.04
N GLY A 42 3.68 -3.40 -7.52
CA GLY A 42 3.08 -3.64 -6.21
C GLY A 42 3.87 -3.08 -5.02
N ARG A 43 4.90 -2.26 -5.27
CA ARG A 43 5.63 -1.55 -4.22
C ARG A 43 4.79 -0.40 -3.70
N LEU A 44 4.78 -0.19 -2.39
CA LEU A 44 4.15 0.98 -1.81
C LEU A 44 5.05 2.21 -1.98
N LEU A 45 4.60 3.16 -2.82
CA LEU A 45 5.21 4.47 -3.03
C LEU A 45 4.30 5.55 -2.44
N GLY A 46 4.84 6.73 -2.14
CA GLY A 46 4.05 7.84 -1.62
C GLY A 46 4.83 8.81 -0.74
N LYS A 47 4.15 9.42 0.22
CA LYS A 47 4.69 10.46 1.11
C LYS A 47 4.51 10.10 2.58
N ARG A 48 5.41 10.62 3.40
CA ARG A 48 5.31 10.57 4.86
C ARG A 48 4.98 11.98 5.36
N PHE A 49 4.03 12.05 6.26
CA PHE A 49 3.57 13.29 6.87
C PHE A 49 3.81 13.24 8.36
N ASP A 50 4.06 14.41 8.93
CA ASP A 50 3.73 14.66 10.32
C ASP A 50 2.23 14.40 10.54
N ALA A 51 1.87 13.77 11.66
CA ALA A 51 0.50 13.31 11.85
C ALA A 51 -0.50 14.45 12.07
N ASP A 52 -0.09 15.55 12.72
CA ASP A 52 -0.96 16.71 12.89
C ASP A 52 -1.24 17.36 11.54
N PHE A 53 -0.20 17.58 10.72
CA PHE A 53 -0.38 18.11 9.36
C PHE A 53 -1.26 17.20 8.49
N PHE A 54 -1.09 15.88 8.60
CA PHE A 54 -1.94 14.94 7.87
C PHE A 54 -3.42 15.11 8.26
N LEU A 55 -3.72 15.23 9.56
CA LEU A 55 -5.07 15.41 10.07
C LEU A 55 -5.68 16.76 9.68
N GLU A 56 -4.87 17.81 9.61
CA GLU A 56 -5.30 19.17 9.29
C GLU A 56 -5.60 19.39 7.80
N SER A 57 -4.82 18.76 6.90
CA SER A 57 -4.97 18.99 5.45
C SER A 57 -5.17 17.70 4.66
N CYS A 58 -4.26 16.74 4.76
CA CYS A 58 -4.25 15.60 3.84
C CYS A 58 -5.48 14.69 3.92
N VAL A 59 -6.15 14.63 5.08
CA VAL A 59 -7.41 13.87 5.24
C VAL A 59 -8.51 14.38 4.30
N GLU A 60 -8.62 15.70 4.14
CA GLU A 60 -9.68 16.33 3.34
C GLU A 60 -9.21 16.64 1.91
N ASP A 61 -8.03 17.26 1.80
CA ASP A 61 -7.51 17.76 0.54
C ASP A 61 -6.74 16.70 -0.26
N GLY A 62 -6.31 15.62 0.38
CA GLY A 62 -5.34 14.68 -0.18
C GLY A 62 -3.94 15.28 -0.28
N THR A 63 -3.13 14.76 -1.20
CA THR A 63 -1.78 15.26 -1.48
C THR A 63 -1.42 15.01 -2.95
N HIS A 64 -0.32 15.56 -3.44
CA HIS A 64 0.18 15.27 -4.78
C HIS A 64 1.41 14.34 -4.79
N CYS A 65 1.64 13.63 -5.90
CA CYS A 65 2.92 13.01 -6.21
C CYS A 65 3.24 13.13 -7.70
N CYS A 66 4.51 13.01 -8.05
CA CYS A 66 4.90 13.05 -9.45
C CYS A 66 4.39 11.83 -10.20
N ASN A 67 3.83 12.05 -11.39
CA ASN A 67 3.15 11.03 -12.16
C ASN A 67 4.07 9.90 -12.68
N TYR A 68 5.37 10.16 -12.78
CA TYR A 68 6.34 9.15 -13.17
C TYR A 68 6.37 7.91 -12.25
N LEU A 69 5.83 8.00 -11.03
CA LEU A 69 5.79 6.91 -10.05
C LEU A 69 4.91 5.71 -10.49
N LEU A 70 4.07 5.87 -11.51
CA LEU A 70 3.37 4.75 -12.17
C LEU A 70 4.11 4.18 -13.38
N SER A 71 5.27 4.74 -13.71
CA SER A 71 6.00 4.47 -14.95
C SER A 71 7.51 4.47 -14.77
N CYS A 72 7.99 4.13 -13.58
CA CYS A 72 9.39 3.92 -13.29
C CYS A 72 9.68 2.45 -12.96
N ASP A 73 10.91 2.02 -13.21
CA ASP A 73 11.37 0.68 -12.88
C ASP A 73 11.79 0.53 -11.40
N MET A 74 12.50 -0.56 -11.08
CA MET A 74 12.97 -0.84 -9.74
C MET A 74 14.00 0.17 -9.22
N ASP A 75 14.83 0.72 -10.11
CA ASP A 75 15.89 1.69 -9.80
C ASP A 75 15.37 3.15 -9.87
N MET A 76 14.06 3.33 -10.07
CA MET A 76 13.35 4.61 -10.22
C MET A 76 13.66 5.33 -11.54
N ASP A 77 14.17 4.62 -12.54
CA ASP A 77 14.34 5.14 -13.88
C ASP A 77 13.00 5.11 -14.62
N ALA A 78 12.63 6.21 -15.27
CA ALA A 78 11.41 6.28 -16.05
C ALA A 78 11.51 5.37 -17.29
N LEU A 79 10.45 4.60 -17.53
CA LEU A 79 10.41 3.64 -18.63
C LEU A 79 10.53 4.37 -19.99
N PRO A 80 11.29 3.83 -20.97
CA PRO A 80 11.56 4.51 -22.24
C PRO A 80 10.31 4.98 -23.00
N ASP A 81 9.24 4.20 -22.98
CA ASP A 81 7.98 4.55 -23.66
C ASP A 81 7.23 5.69 -22.97
N TYR A 82 7.46 5.89 -21.67
CA TYR A 82 6.95 7.03 -20.93
C TYR A 82 7.77 8.29 -21.25
N MET A 83 9.11 8.17 -21.31
CA MET A 83 10.06 9.24 -21.65
C MET A 83 9.80 9.88 -23.02
N ASN A 84 9.17 9.14 -23.94
CA ASN A 84 8.77 9.62 -25.27
C ASN A 84 7.53 10.52 -25.26
N LYS A 85 6.78 10.61 -24.15
CA LYS A 85 5.83 11.70 -23.91
C LYS A 85 6.63 12.96 -23.59
N SER A 86 6.19 14.13 -24.07
CA SER A 86 6.89 15.40 -23.85
C SER A 86 7.34 15.55 -22.39
N LYS A 87 8.56 16.03 -22.14
CA LYS A 87 9.11 16.19 -20.77
C LYS A 87 8.17 16.93 -19.81
N GLU A 88 7.33 17.84 -20.32
CA GLU A 88 6.29 18.54 -19.56
C GLU A 88 5.18 17.61 -19.02
N LYS A 89 4.86 16.51 -19.71
CA LYS A 89 3.93 15.48 -19.23
C LYS A 89 4.57 14.47 -18.28
N LEU A 90 5.89 14.45 -18.19
CA LEU A 90 6.64 13.42 -17.47
C LEU A 90 6.82 13.72 -15.97
N TYR A 91 6.55 14.97 -15.59
CA TYR A 91 6.72 15.47 -14.22
C TYR A 91 5.53 16.33 -13.79
N SER A 92 4.33 15.99 -14.24
CA SER A 92 3.10 16.57 -13.69
C SER A 92 2.70 15.82 -12.42
N ASP A 93 1.83 16.44 -11.63
CA ASP A 93 1.37 15.85 -10.39
C ASP A 93 0.09 15.03 -10.58
N PHE A 94 0.07 13.81 -10.02
CA PHE A 94 -1.16 13.12 -9.66
C PHE A 94 -1.68 13.62 -8.31
N HIS A 95 -2.98 13.48 -8.10
CA HIS A 95 -3.64 13.70 -6.82
C HIS A 95 -3.89 12.37 -6.11
N LEU A 96 -3.35 12.22 -4.91
CA LEU A 96 -3.53 11.08 -4.02
C LEU A 96 -4.63 11.40 -3.05
N VAL A 97 -5.68 10.59 -3.09
CA VAL A 97 -6.84 10.72 -2.20
C VAL A 97 -6.80 9.56 -1.21
N PRO A 98 -6.61 9.81 0.10
CA PRO A 98 -6.60 8.76 1.11
C PRO A 98 -7.91 7.99 1.19
N ASP A 99 -7.84 6.66 1.07
CA ASP A 99 -8.95 5.76 1.39
C ASP A 99 -8.91 5.45 2.88
N MET A 100 -9.63 6.24 3.68
CA MET A 100 -9.63 6.13 5.15
C MET A 100 -10.12 4.77 5.66
N LYS A 101 -10.80 3.96 4.83
CA LYS A 101 -11.16 2.57 5.19
C LYS A 101 -9.95 1.63 5.22
N SER A 102 -8.82 2.06 4.66
CA SER A 102 -7.56 1.32 4.67
C SER A 102 -6.60 1.74 5.79
N LEU A 103 -6.95 2.79 6.54
CA LEU A 103 -6.11 3.34 7.59
C LEU A 103 -5.77 2.29 8.66
N ARG A 104 -4.49 2.15 8.96
CA ARG A 104 -3.99 1.14 9.91
C ARG A 104 -2.67 1.54 10.56
N LEU A 105 -2.41 0.93 11.71
CA LEU A 105 -1.10 0.98 12.36
C LEU A 105 -0.07 0.17 11.55
N VAL A 106 1.16 0.67 11.49
CA VAL A 106 2.31 -0.06 10.95
C VAL A 106 3.04 -0.75 12.10
N SER A 107 2.91 -2.08 12.21
CA SER A 107 3.39 -2.82 13.39
C SER A 107 4.92 -2.89 13.52
N TRP A 108 5.66 -2.75 12.41
CA TRP A 108 7.12 -2.84 12.40
C TRP A 108 7.82 -1.48 12.43
N LYS A 109 7.06 -0.37 12.49
CA LYS A 109 7.62 0.98 12.53
C LYS A 109 6.95 1.78 13.64
N GLU A 110 7.75 2.26 14.58
CA GLU A 110 7.27 3.02 15.73
C GLU A 110 6.44 4.24 15.31
N LYS A 111 5.39 4.52 16.09
CA LYS A 111 4.52 5.69 16.01
C LYS A 111 4.00 6.03 14.61
N THR A 112 3.80 5.01 13.77
CA THR A 112 3.47 5.17 12.36
C THR A 112 2.13 4.54 12.00
N ALA A 113 1.26 5.31 11.37
CA ALA A 113 0.12 4.79 10.61
C ALA A 113 0.38 4.80 9.10
N ASN A 114 -0.36 3.98 8.37
CA ASN A 114 -0.41 3.96 6.92
C ASN A 114 -1.85 4.02 6.44
N VAL A 115 -2.06 4.78 5.36
CA VAL A 115 -3.32 4.83 4.61
C VAL A 115 -3.00 4.62 3.13
N MET A 116 -3.77 3.76 2.48
CA MET A 116 -3.69 3.60 1.03
C MET A 116 -4.42 4.75 0.35
N CYS A 117 -3.88 5.24 -0.76
CA CYS A 117 -4.47 6.29 -1.58
C CYS A 117 -4.95 5.72 -2.92
N ASP A 118 -6.08 6.25 -3.39
CA ASP A 118 -6.44 6.19 -4.80
C ASP A 118 -5.75 7.34 -5.54
N ILE A 119 -5.42 7.13 -6.81
CA ILE A 119 -4.71 8.11 -7.64
C ILE A 119 -5.70 8.73 -8.61
N TYR A 120 -5.71 10.05 -8.69
CA TYR A 120 -6.53 10.84 -9.58
C TYR A 120 -5.64 11.69 -10.49
N ASP A 121 -6.01 11.78 -11.77
CA ASP A 121 -5.44 12.69 -12.74
C ASP A 121 -6.57 13.59 -13.27
N HIS A 122 -6.41 14.92 -13.17
CA HIS A 122 -7.44 15.91 -13.57
C HIS A 122 -8.86 15.57 -13.06
N HIS A 123 -8.97 15.14 -11.79
CA HIS A 123 -10.21 14.72 -11.11
C HIS A 123 -10.84 13.39 -11.58
N ALA A 124 -10.20 12.67 -12.50
CA ALA A 124 -10.60 11.32 -12.88
C ALA A 124 -9.71 10.28 -12.18
N LEU A 125 -10.29 9.15 -11.78
CA LEU A 125 -9.50 8.04 -11.23
C LEU A 125 -8.52 7.53 -12.29
N GLU A 126 -7.23 7.47 -11.96
CA GLU A 126 -6.16 7.10 -12.89
C GLU A 126 -6.30 5.63 -13.31
N PRO A 127 -6.69 5.32 -14.57
CA PRO A 127 -7.05 3.97 -14.99
C PRO A 127 -5.89 2.98 -14.99
N PHE A 128 -4.63 3.45 -15.01
CA PHE A 128 -3.45 2.59 -14.95
C PHE A 128 -2.99 2.30 -13.51
N ALA A 129 -3.58 2.95 -12.50
CA ALA A 129 -3.26 2.66 -11.10
C ALA A 129 -3.79 1.25 -10.72
N PRO A 130 -3.00 0.40 -10.03
CA PRO A 130 -3.40 -0.98 -9.71
C PRO A 130 -4.74 -1.09 -8.97
N ARG A 131 -5.02 -0.17 -8.03
CA ARG A 131 -6.29 -0.12 -7.30
C ARG A 131 -7.49 0.23 -8.19
N ALA A 132 -7.28 1.10 -9.18
CA ALA A 132 -8.32 1.45 -10.16
C ALA A 132 -8.62 0.28 -11.10
N ILE A 133 -7.57 -0.42 -11.55
CA ILE A 133 -7.71 -1.65 -12.35
C ILE A 133 -8.52 -2.69 -11.58
N LEU A 134 -8.18 -2.96 -10.31
CA LEU A 134 -8.92 -3.91 -9.48
C LEU A 134 -10.39 -3.49 -9.28
N ARG A 135 -10.65 -2.23 -8.97
CA ARG A 135 -12.01 -1.70 -8.80
C ARG A 135 -12.85 -1.91 -10.07
N ARG A 136 -12.28 -1.62 -11.24
CA ARG A 136 -12.94 -1.87 -12.53
C ARG A 136 -13.30 -3.35 -12.71
N GLN A 137 -12.40 -4.29 -12.35
CA GLN A 137 -12.73 -5.72 -12.45
C GLN A 137 -13.85 -6.13 -11.50
N ILE A 138 -13.88 -5.58 -10.29
CA ILE A 138 -14.95 -5.82 -9.30
C ILE A 138 -16.29 -5.27 -9.82
N ASP A 139 -16.29 -4.08 -10.43
CA ASP A 139 -17.49 -3.45 -10.99
C ASP A 139 -18.05 -4.27 -12.17
N VAL A 140 -17.16 -4.76 -13.05
CA VAL A 140 -17.52 -5.64 -14.17
C VAL A 140 -18.12 -6.96 -13.67
N ALA A 141 -17.53 -7.59 -12.65
CA ALA A 141 -18.09 -8.80 -12.08
C ALA A 141 -19.48 -8.55 -11.45
N SER A 142 -19.62 -7.42 -10.75
CA SER A 142 -20.87 -7.03 -10.09
C SER A 142 -21.99 -6.74 -11.09
N SER A 143 -21.70 -6.13 -12.25
CA SER A 143 -22.70 -5.89 -13.30
C SER A 143 -23.23 -7.17 -13.93
N LEU A 144 -22.48 -8.27 -13.82
CA LEU A 144 -22.87 -9.62 -14.19
C LEU A 144 -23.49 -10.42 -13.03
N SER A 145 -23.80 -9.76 -11.91
CA SER A 145 -24.33 -10.37 -10.68
C SER A 145 -23.40 -11.39 -10.02
N TYR A 146 -22.08 -11.31 -10.27
CA TYR A 146 -21.08 -12.11 -9.57
C TYR A 146 -20.54 -11.38 -8.35
N LYS A 147 -20.17 -12.16 -7.33
CA LYS A 147 -19.41 -11.70 -6.17
C LYS A 147 -18.04 -12.37 -6.19
N ILE A 148 -16.99 -11.56 -6.13
CA ILE A 148 -15.61 -12.03 -6.12
C ILE A 148 -15.13 -12.23 -4.68
N PHE A 149 -14.50 -13.37 -4.44
CA PHE A 149 -13.78 -13.68 -3.21
C PHE A 149 -12.35 -14.05 -3.58
N ALA A 150 -11.38 -13.54 -2.83
CA ALA A 150 -9.98 -13.86 -3.00
C ALA A 150 -9.37 -14.15 -1.63
N ALA A 151 -8.56 -15.19 -1.57
CA ALA A 151 -7.68 -15.51 -0.46
C ALA A 151 -6.31 -15.83 -1.06
N SER A 152 -5.27 -15.26 -0.46
CA SER A 152 -3.88 -15.48 -0.89
C SER A 152 -3.12 -16.19 0.21
N GLU A 153 -2.37 -17.21 -0.16
CA GLU A 153 -1.35 -17.83 0.67
C GLU A 153 0.01 -17.30 0.22
N LEU A 154 0.74 -16.67 1.13
CA LEU A 154 2.06 -16.11 0.84
C LEU A 154 3.12 -17.05 1.40
N GLU A 155 3.78 -17.78 0.51
CA GLU A 155 4.97 -18.56 0.84
C GLU A 155 6.21 -17.68 0.67
N TYR A 156 7.15 -17.78 1.60
CA TYR A 156 8.38 -17.00 1.57
C TYR A 156 9.58 -17.81 2.03
N TYR A 157 10.74 -17.49 1.48
CA TYR A 157 12.02 -17.99 1.96
C TYR A 157 12.60 -17.01 2.98
N THR A 158 13.11 -17.53 4.09
CA THR A 158 13.84 -16.73 5.08
C THR A 158 15.30 -17.14 5.05
N TYR A 159 16.18 -16.15 4.93
CA TYR A 159 17.63 -16.32 4.89
C TYR A 159 18.29 -15.56 6.05
N GLU A 160 19.42 -16.07 6.51
CA GLU A 160 20.26 -15.37 7.49
C GLU A 160 21.02 -14.19 6.86
N ASN A 161 21.22 -14.21 5.53
CA ASN A 161 21.91 -13.16 4.82
C ASN A 161 21.16 -11.83 4.90
N SER A 162 21.90 -10.73 5.06
CA SER A 162 21.34 -9.41 4.82
C SER A 162 21.04 -9.22 3.33
N TYR A 163 20.11 -8.32 2.98
CA TYR A 163 19.87 -7.94 1.59
C TYR A 163 21.14 -7.42 0.89
N ARG A 164 22.04 -6.76 1.63
CA ARG A 164 23.29 -6.24 1.08
C ARG A 164 24.26 -7.37 0.70
N ASP A 165 24.39 -8.39 1.54
CA ASP A 165 25.24 -9.55 1.26
C ASP A 165 24.69 -10.36 0.09
N ALA A 166 23.38 -10.57 0.05
CA ALA A 166 22.71 -11.24 -1.06
C ALA A 166 22.96 -10.49 -2.39
N ARG A 167 22.78 -9.16 -2.40
CA ARG A 167 23.05 -8.32 -3.58
C ARG A 167 24.53 -8.37 -3.99
N ALA A 168 25.46 -8.28 -3.04
CA ALA A 168 26.90 -8.34 -3.33
C ALA A 168 27.33 -9.68 -3.98
N ASN A 169 26.59 -10.76 -3.70
CA ASN A 169 26.80 -12.08 -4.28
C ASN A 169 25.87 -12.37 -5.47
N ASN A 170 25.23 -11.35 -6.06
CA ASN A 170 24.28 -11.49 -7.17
C ASN A 170 23.16 -12.53 -6.89
N TYR A 171 22.74 -12.63 -5.63
CA TYR A 171 21.72 -13.58 -5.18
C TYR A 171 22.01 -15.05 -5.55
N GLN A 172 23.29 -15.43 -5.70
CA GLN A 172 23.67 -16.80 -6.02
C GLN A 172 23.21 -17.75 -4.91
N GLN A 173 22.41 -18.76 -5.28
CA GLN A 173 21.82 -19.70 -4.34
C GLN A 173 22.88 -20.40 -3.46
N SER A 174 24.05 -20.72 -4.01
CA SER A 174 25.16 -21.35 -3.26
C SER A 174 25.78 -20.46 -2.18
N LYS A 175 25.43 -19.17 -2.14
CA LYS A 175 25.87 -18.16 -1.17
C LYS A 175 24.76 -17.71 -0.23
N LEU A 176 23.52 -18.16 -0.45
CA LEU A 176 22.40 -17.88 0.42
C LEU A 176 22.27 -18.99 1.47
N LYS A 177 22.22 -18.61 2.74
CA LYS A 177 22.03 -19.50 3.88
C LYS A 177 20.59 -19.34 4.38
N THR A 178 19.79 -20.38 4.19
CA THR A 178 18.42 -20.44 4.72
C THR A 178 18.45 -20.47 6.25
N VAL A 179 17.40 -19.95 6.89
CA VAL A 179 17.28 -19.99 8.36
C VAL A 179 17.09 -21.43 8.87
N GLY A 180 16.44 -22.30 8.09
CA GLY A 180 16.31 -23.72 8.38
C GLY A 180 17.20 -24.58 7.49
N ASP A 181 17.61 -25.74 8.00
CA ASP A 181 18.39 -26.74 7.25
C ASP A 181 17.51 -27.57 6.27
N TYR A 182 16.20 -27.40 6.33
CA TYR A 182 15.23 -28.10 5.50
C TYR A 182 13.96 -27.26 5.29
N ARG A 183 13.09 -27.68 4.36
CA ARG A 183 11.81 -27.05 4.06
C ARG A 183 10.77 -27.37 5.13
N ALA A 184 10.22 -26.33 5.76
CA ALA A 184 9.31 -26.45 6.91
C ALA A 184 7.85 -26.11 6.55
N ASP A 185 7.48 -26.27 5.28
CA ASP A 185 6.25 -25.75 4.64
C ASP A 185 4.95 -26.12 5.38
N TYR A 186 4.96 -27.22 6.14
CA TYR A 186 3.80 -27.72 6.92
C TYR A 186 4.15 -28.11 8.37
N HIS A 187 5.27 -27.61 8.90
CA HIS A 187 5.67 -27.93 10.28
C HIS A 187 4.81 -27.16 11.27
N LEU A 188 4.19 -27.89 12.20
CA LEU A 188 3.32 -27.30 13.22
C LEU A 188 4.08 -26.94 14.51
N LEU A 189 5.28 -27.49 14.70
CA LEU A 189 6.20 -27.25 15.83
C LEU A 189 7.66 -27.36 15.35
#